data_AF-A0A3M1AKL3-F1
#
_entry.id   AF-A0A3M1AKL3-F1
#
_cell.length_a   1.000
_cell.length_b   1.000
_cell.length_c   1.000
_cell.angle_alpha   90.00
_cell.angle_beta   90.00
_cell.angle_gamma   90.00
#
_symmetry.space_group_name_H-M   'P 1'
#
loop_
_entity.id
_entity.type
_entity.pdbx_description
1 polymer ?
#
loop_
_entity_poly.entity_id
_entity_poly.type
_entity_poly.pdbx_seq_one_letter_code
_entity_poly.pdbx_strand_id
1 'polypeptide(L)'
;MKKLIQLSSLLALTLAMLSIGCGKNNPAAPEPTVEPTPTFSISSKPVILNDGNAGIQFFAQPDMDVILVRVEIKDPLGNSFTFNAGSATVVKGEVMALQDTNLAYFRVSGKWTFKFVGNKATGSKASFDVTATLNVSA
;
A
#
# COMPACT_ATOMS: atom_id res chain seq x y z
N MET A 1 40.10 32.98 -48.94
CA MET A 1 41.56 33.24 -48.86
C MET A 1 42.19 32.14 -48.01
N LYS A 2 43.37 31.66 -48.44
CA LYS A 2 44.24 30.59 -47.87
C LYS A 2 43.72 29.16 -48.10
N LYS A 3 44.25 28.40 -49.09
CA LYS A 3 45.55 27.67 -49.10
C LYS A 3 45.53 26.52 -48.08
N LEU A 4 45.91 25.26 -48.32
CA LEU A 4 46.56 24.53 -49.42
C LEU A 4 46.74 23.07 -48.89
N ILE A 5 46.71 22.03 -49.76
CA ILE A 5 47.70 20.90 -49.82
C ILE A 5 47.79 19.93 -48.59
N GLN A 6 48.00 18.60 -48.67
CA GLN A 6 48.37 17.63 -49.70
C GLN A 6 48.30 16.21 -49.10
N LEU A 7 48.27 15.21 -50.01
CA LEU A 7 48.87 13.86 -49.98
C LEU A 7 48.60 12.93 -48.77
N SER A 8 47.90 11.82 -49.00
CA SER A 8 48.49 10.50 -49.35
C SER A 8 49.19 9.81 -48.17
N SER A 9 48.68 8.64 -47.77
CA SER A 9 49.45 7.40 -47.71
C SER A 9 48.59 6.26 -47.20
N LEU A 10 48.35 5.31 -48.10
CA LEU A 10 47.90 3.96 -47.83
C LEU A 10 49.05 3.23 -47.12
N LEU A 11 48.82 2.69 -45.92
CA LEU A 11 49.72 1.70 -45.32
C LEU A 11 48.88 0.63 -44.61
N ALA A 12 48.75 -0.51 -45.29
CA ALA A 12 48.29 -1.76 -44.71
C ALA A 12 49.49 -2.48 -44.09
N LEU A 13 49.39 -2.99 -42.85
CA LEU A 13 49.91 -4.32 -42.48
C LEU A 13 49.61 -4.73 -41.02
N THR A 14 49.10 -5.95 -40.89
CA THR A 14 49.37 -7.01 -39.88
C THR A 14 48.88 -6.92 -38.42
N LEU A 15 47.90 -7.79 -38.13
CA LEU A 15 48.04 -9.05 -37.34
C LEU A 15 48.58 -8.98 -35.90
N ALA A 16 47.71 -9.24 -34.91
CA ALA A 16 48.00 -10.10 -33.76
C ALA A 16 46.70 -10.47 -33.00
N MET A 17 46.48 -11.76 -32.82
CA MET A 17 45.45 -12.32 -31.94
C MET A 17 45.87 -12.23 -30.45
N LEU A 18 44.86 -12.40 -29.58
CA LEU A 18 44.91 -12.82 -28.17
C LEU A 18 45.13 -11.74 -27.10
N SER A 19 44.06 -11.47 -26.34
CA SER A 19 44.06 -11.82 -24.92
C SER A 19 42.64 -12.11 -24.41
N ILE A 20 42.50 -13.31 -23.88
CA ILE A 20 41.42 -13.75 -22.99
C ILE A 20 41.48 -12.87 -21.75
N GLY A 21 40.36 -12.27 -21.34
CA GLY A 21 40.27 -11.65 -20.02
C GLY A 21 39.36 -10.45 -19.93
N CYS A 22 38.07 -10.70 -19.74
CA CYS A 22 37.25 -9.86 -18.87
C CYS A 22 36.20 -10.79 -18.26
N GLY A 23 36.56 -11.38 -17.12
CA GLY A 23 35.57 -11.95 -16.21
C GLY A 23 34.55 -10.86 -15.93
N LYS A 24 33.38 -10.96 -16.57
CA LYS A 24 32.21 -10.16 -16.23
C LYS A 24 31.75 -10.66 -14.86
N ASN A 25 32.37 -10.13 -13.81
CA ASN A 25 31.72 -10.01 -12.52
C ASN A 25 30.61 -8.98 -12.71
N ASN A 26 29.52 -9.38 -13.39
CA ASN A 26 28.28 -8.63 -13.31
C ASN A 26 27.92 -8.66 -11.82
N PRO A 27 27.86 -7.51 -11.13
CA PRO A 27 27.20 -7.47 -9.84
C PRO A 27 25.80 -8.07 -10.08
N ALA A 28 25.42 -9.06 -9.28
CA ALA A 28 24.06 -9.53 -9.30
C ALA A 28 23.13 -8.31 -9.18
N ALA A 29 22.11 -8.24 -10.03
CA ALA A 29 21.12 -7.17 -9.91
C ALA A 29 20.61 -7.17 -8.46
N PRO A 30 20.52 -6.02 -7.79
CA PRO A 30 20.03 -5.98 -6.42
C PRO A 30 18.67 -6.68 -6.36
N GLU A 31 18.50 -7.59 -5.40
CA GLU A 31 17.23 -8.29 -5.20
C GLU A 31 16.11 -7.26 -5.03
N PRO A 32 14.92 -7.51 -5.60
CA PRO A 32 13.79 -6.59 -5.45
C PRO A 32 13.47 -6.44 -3.96
N THR A 33 13.58 -5.22 -3.45
CA THR A 33 13.19 -4.90 -2.08
C THR A 33 11.67 -4.97 -1.99
N VAL A 34 11.15 -5.94 -1.24
CA VAL A 34 9.72 -6.03 -0.97
C VAL A 34 9.35 -4.90 -0.02
N GLU A 35 8.61 -3.93 -0.52
CA GLU A 35 8.16 -2.82 0.31
C GLU A 35 7.03 -3.26 1.25
N PRO A 36 7.04 -2.88 2.55
CA PRO A 36 6.03 -3.32 3.51
C PRO A 36 4.62 -2.88 3.10
N THR A 37 3.64 -3.75 3.29
CA THR A 37 2.22 -3.42 3.09
C THR A 37 1.63 -2.89 4.42
N PRO A 38 0.77 -1.85 4.41
CA PRO A 38 0.19 -1.33 5.63
C PRO A 38 -0.61 -2.38 6.41
N THR A 39 -0.62 -2.28 7.73
CA THR A 39 -1.51 -3.03 8.62
C THR A 39 -2.40 -2.09 9.41
N PHE A 40 -3.56 -2.60 9.84
CA PHE A 40 -4.57 -1.82 10.56
C PHE A 40 -4.95 -2.53 11.86
N SER A 41 -4.79 -1.83 12.99
CA SER A 41 -5.32 -2.26 14.27
C SER A 41 -6.78 -1.83 14.39
N ILE A 42 -7.67 -2.77 14.73
CA ILE A 42 -9.11 -2.52 14.84
C ILE A 42 -9.53 -2.59 16.30
N SER A 43 -10.33 -1.62 16.73
CA SER A 43 -11.00 -1.63 18.04
C SER A 43 -12.49 -1.35 17.87
N SER A 44 -13.25 -1.62 18.91
CA SER A 44 -14.69 -1.38 18.90
C SER A 44 -15.20 -0.83 20.22
N LYS A 45 -16.34 -0.15 20.17
CA LYS A 45 -17.05 0.39 21.33
C LYS A 45 -18.55 0.07 21.22
N PRO A 46 -19.15 -0.62 22.19
CA PRO A 46 -20.59 -0.81 22.22
C PRO A 46 -21.30 0.53 22.49
N VAL A 47 -22.44 0.72 21.84
CA VAL A 47 -23.32 1.90 22.00
C VAL A 47 -24.78 1.47 22.03
N ILE A 48 -25.67 2.39 22.38
CA ILE A 48 -27.12 2.20 22.23
C ILE A 48 -27.57 3.05 21.05
N LEU A 49 -28.27 2.43 20.10
CA LEU A 49 -28.86 3.09 18.94
C LEU A 49 -30.08 3.91 19.36
N ASN A 50 -30.51 4.85 18.50
CA ASN A 50 -31.64 5.74 18.79
C ASN A 50 -32.98 5.00 19.00
N ASP A 51 -33.09 3.79 18.47
CA ASP A 51 -34.25 2.90 18.64
C ASP A 51 -34.14 2.00 19.89
N GLY A 52 -33.10 2.18 20.71
CA GLY A 52 -32.83 1.39 21.92
C GLY A 52 -32.08 0.09 21.67
N ASN A 53 -31.79 -0.28 20.42
CA ASN A 53 -31.06 -1.51 20.11
C ASN A 53 -29.56 -1.40 20.42
N ALA A 54 -28.92 -2.56 20.62
CA ALA A 54 -27.48 -2.63 20.81
C ALA A 54 -26.72 -2.30 19.51
N GLY A 55 -25.89 -1.28 19.56
CA GLY A 55 -25.01 -0.86 18.48
C GLY A 55 -23.54 -1.09 18.77
N ILE A 56 -22.71 -0.96 17.73
CA ILE A 56 -21.26 -1.03 17.81
C ILE A 56 -20.62 -0.02 16.86
N GLN A 57 -19.63 0.69 17.37
CA GLN A 57 -18.76 1.57 16.58
C GLN A 57 -17.40 0.89 16.42
N PHE A 58 -16.80 1.03 15.24
CA PHE A 58 -15.47 0.53 14.95
C PHE A 58 -14.49 1.68 14.75
N PHE A 59 -13.25 1.42 15.11
CA PHE A 59 -12.16 2.35 14.92
C PHE A 59 -10.95 1.60 14.35
N ALA A 60 -10.23 2.25 13.46
CA ALA A 60 -9.01 1.71 12.87
C ALA A 60 -7.82 2.64 13.11
N GLN A 61 -6.63 2.05 13.16
CA GLN A 61 -5.37 2.76 13.31
C GLN A 61 -4.33 2.12 12.38
N PRO A 62 -3.79 2.85 11.39
CA PRO A 62 -2.76 2.32 10.49
C PRO A 62 -1.38 2.34 11.15
N ASP A 63 -0.51 1.41 10.75
CA ASP A 63 0.90 1.34 11.21
C ASP A 63 1.88 2.23 10.40
N MET A 64 1.37 2.88 9.35
CA MET A 64 2.07 3.86 8.51
C MET A 64 1.10 4.88 7.88
N ASP A 65 1.65 5.93 7.27
CA ASP A 65 0.84 6.98 6.62
C ASP A 65 0.18 6.46 5.34
N VAL A 66 -1.14 6.61 5.23
CA VAL A 66 -1.93 6.11 4.10
C VAL A 66 -2.88 7.19 3.56
N ILE A 67 -3.22 7.06 2.28
CA ILE A 67 -4.36 7.72 1.64
C ILE A 67 -5.44 6.65 1.52
N LEU A 68 -6.46 6.72 2.37
CA LEU A 68 -7.51 5.73 2.45
C LEU A 68 -8.70 6.13 1.57
N VAL A 69 -9.09 5.25 0.65
CA VAL A 69 -10.22 5.48 -0.27
C VAL A 69 -11.52 4.99 0.37
N ARG A 70 -11.55 3.74 0.82
CA ARG A 70 -12.72 3.12 1.45
C ARG A 70 -12.36 1.96 2.35
N VAL A 71 -13.32 1.57 3.18
CA VAL A 71 -13.29 0.31 3.94
C VAL A 71 -14.56 -0.47 3.64
N GLU A 72 -14.41 -1.71 3.18
CA GLU A 72 -15.52 -2.65 3.06
C GLU A 72 -15.61 -3.46 4.36
N ILE A 73 -16.74 -3.35 5.05
CA ILE A 73 -16.96 -3.94 6.37
C ILE A 73 -17.99 -5.05 6.20
N LYS A 74 -17.65 -6.26 6.65
CA LYS A 74 -18.53 -7.42 6.61
C LYS A 74 -18.82 -7.91 8.01
N ASP A 75 -20.11 -8.03 8.34
CA ASP A 75 -20.55 -8.56 9.62
C ASP A 75 -20.52 -10.11 9.64
N PRO A 76 -20.68 -10.74 10.82
CA PRO A 76 -20.70 -12.19 10.95
C PRO A 76 -21.87 -12.89 10.25
N LEU A 77 -22.94 -12.15 9.93
CA LEU A 77 -24.14 -12.67 9.27
C LEU A 77 -24.03 -12.62 7.75
N GLY A 78 -23.00 -11.95 7.23
CA GLY A 78 -22.71 -11.83 5.81
C GLY A 78 -23.15 -10.51 5.18
N ASN A 79 -23.69 -9.56 5.95
CA ASN A 79 -24.03 -8.23 5.46
C ASN A 79 -22.75 -7.43 5.20
N SER A 80 -22.78 -6.62 4.14
CA SER A 80 -21.65 -5.78 3.73
C SER A 80 -22.02 -4.30 3.78
N PHE A 81 -21.10 -3.50 4.30
CA PHE A 81 -21.19 -2.05 4.41
C PHE A 81 -19.95 -1.43 3.78
N THR A 82 -20.07 -0.23 3.22
CA THR A 82 -18.93 0.53 2.71
C THR A 82 -18.82 1.84 3.47
N PHE A 83 -17.71 2.03 4.16
CA PHE A 83 -17.32 3.33 4.68
C PHE A 83 -16.48 4.05 3.62
N ASN A 84 -16.96 5.19 3.16
CA ASN A 84 -16.24 6.01 2.18
C ASN A 84 -15.32 6.99 2.91
N ALA A 85 -14.00 6.78 2.78
CA ALA A 85 -13.01 7.65 3.40
C ALA A 85 -12.63 8.85 2.52
N GLY A 86 -13.13 8.92 1.28
CA GLY A 86 -12.96 10.10 0.43
C GLY A 86 -11.51 10.42 0.05
N SER A 87 -10.63 9.43 0.04
CA SER A 87 -9.18 9.61 -0.14
C SER A 87 -8.54 10.45 0.97
N ALA A 88 -9.04 10.32 2.21
CA ALA A 88 -8.45 10.97 3.37
C ALA A 88 -7.01 10.48 3.61
N THR A 89 -6.12 11.43 3.90
CA THR A 89 -4.79 11.09 4.43
C THR A 89 -4.93 10.79 5.92
N VAL A 90 -4.52 9.59 6.33
CA VAL A 90 -4.53 9.14 7.73
C VAL A 90 -3.08 8.90 8.12
N VAL A 91 -2.63 9.63 9.14
CA VAL A 91 -1.24 9.54 9.61
C VAL A 91 -1.07 8.26 10.43
N LYS A 92 0.14 7.70 10.43
CA LYS A 92 0.50 6.58 11.29
C LYS A 92 0.02 6.80 12.72
N GLY A 93 -0.70 5.82 13.24
CA GLY A 93 -1.16 5.83 14.62
C GLY A 93 -2.38 6.72 14.87
N GLU A 94 -2.90 7.44 13.87
CA GLU A 94 -4.14 8.19 14.00
C GLU A 94 -5.35 7.23 14.06
N VAL A 95 -6.26 7.49 15.00
CA VAL A 95 -7.48 6.69 15.15
C VAL A 95 -8.58 7.31 14.32
N MET A 96 -9.16 6.51 13.43
CA MET A 96 -10.28 6.91 12.59
C MET A 96 -11.52 6.09 12.92
N ALA A 97 -12.67 6.76 12.96
CA ALA A 97 -13.97 6.10 13.01
C ALA A 97 -14.28 5.43 11.65
N LEU A 98 -14.79 4.21 11.67
CA LEU A 98 -15.23 3.50 10.47
C LEU A 98 -16.73 3.60 10.24
N GLN A 99 -17.33 4.71 10.66
CA GLN A 99 -18.74 5.04 10.53
C GLN A 99 -18.86 6.56 10.45
N ASP A 100 -19.95 7.06 9.86
CA ASP A 100 -20.22 8.50 9.88
C ASP A 100 -20.56 8.98 11.30
N THR A 101 -20.47 10.29 11.49
CA THR A 101 -20.79 10.92 12.78
C THR A 101 -22.22 10.57 13.21
N ASN A 102 -22.37 10.19 14.48
CA ASN A 102 -23.63 9.75 15.09
C ASN A 102 -24.24 8.46 14.51
N LEU A 103 -23.48 7.70 13.72
CA LEU A 103 -23.89 6.36 13.27
C LEU A 103 -23.14 5.26 14.02
N ALA A 104 -23.70 4.05 13.93
CA ALA A 104 -23.13 2.80 14.42
C ALA A 104 -23.75 1.62 13.66
N TYR A 105 -23.11 0.46 13.75
CA TYR A 105 -23.61 -0.79 13.19
C TYR A 105 -24.46 -1.53 14.21
N PHE A 106 -25.35 -2.41 13.77
CA PHE A 106 -25.99 -3.37 14.68
C PHE A 106 -24.93 -4.29 15.29
N ARG A 107 -24.97 -4.43 16.62
CA ARG A 107 -24.01 -5.28 17.33
C ARG A 107 -24.39 -6.74 17.14
N VAL A 108 -23.51 -7.49 16.47
CA VAL A 108 -23.63 -8.94 16.30
C VAL A 108 -22.34 -9.61 16.74
N SER A 109 -22.47 -10.68 17.52
CA SER A 109 -21.35 -11.51 17.96
C SER A 109 -20.73 -12.27 16.79
N GLY A 110 -19.40 -12.36 16.79
CA GLY A 110 -18.64 -13.14 15.81
C GLY A 110 -17.53 -12.35 15.16
N LYS A 111 -17.03 -12.89 14.04
CA LYS A 111 -15.89 -12.34 13.31
C LYS A 111 -16.34 -11.27 12.31
N TRP A 112 -16.00 -10.03 12.59
CA TRP A 112 -16.12 -8.91 11.66
C TRP A 112 -14.87 -8.83 10.78
N THR A 113 -15.05 -8.47 9.51
CA THR A 113 -13.97 -8.34 8.52
C THR A 113 -13.93 -6.93 7.96
N PHE A 114 -12.74 -6.37 7.82
CA PHE A 114 -12.51 -4.99 7.40
C PHE A 114 -11.48 -4.99 6.27
N LYS A 115 -11.89 -4.64 5.07
CA LYS A 115 -11.03 -4.59 3.89
C LYS A 115 -10.73 -3.13 3.55
N PHE A 116 -9.49 -2.73 3.78
CA PHE A 116 -8.98 -1.37 3.56
C PHE A 116 -8.42 -1.27 2.15
N VAL A 117 -8.86 -0.25 1.42
CA VAL A 117 -8.41 0.03 0.05
C VAL A 117 -7.88 1.45 -0.01
N GLY A 118 -6.67 1.62 -0.55
CA GLY A 118 -6.03 2.92 -0.64
C GLY A 118 -4.64 2.88 -1.25
N ASN A 119 -3.84 3.90 -0.93
CA ASN A 119 -2.44 4.04 -1.36
C ASN A 119 -1.57 4.42 -0.17
N LYS A 120 -0.28 4.07 -0.20
CA LYS A 120 0.68 4.65 0.75
C LYS A 120 0.76 6.17 0.54
N ALA A 121 0.80 6.94 1.62
CA ALA A 121 0.97 8.39 1.51
C ALA A 121 2.42 8.79 1.20
N THR A 122 3.38 7.95 1.60
CA THR A 122 4.82 8.15 1.44
C THR A 122 5.45 6.99 0.67
N GLY A 123 6.75 7.08 0.37
CA GLY A 123 7.48 6.02 -0.34
C GLY A 123 7.01 5.85 -1.78
N SER A 124 6.77 4.60 -2.21
CA SER A 124 6.36 4.28 -3.59
C SER A 124 4.97 4.76 -3.96
N LYS A 125 4.14 5.11 -2.96
CA LYS A 125 2.71 5.42 -3.13
C LYS A 125 1.91 4.27 -3.75
N ALA A 126 2.42 3.04 -3.67
CA ALA A 126 1.75 1.85 -4.16
C ALA A 126 0.35 1.71 -3.56
N SER A 127 -0.59 1.21 -4.38
CA SER A 127 -1.92 0.84 -3.92
C SER A 127 -1.86 -0.37 -2.98
N PHE A 128 -2.80 -0.43 -2.05
CA PHE A 128 -3.00 -1.59 -1.19
C PHE A 128 -4.47 -1.99 -1.14
N ASP A 129 -4.66 -3.28 -0.88
CA ASP A 129 -5.92 -3.92 -0.55
C ASP A 129 -5.60 -4.92 0.56
N VAL A 130 -5.99 -4.59 1.80
CA VAL A 130 -5.63 -5.40 2.98
C VAL A 130 -6.83 -5.69 3.86
N THR A 131 -6.86 -6.88 4.43
CA THR A 131 -7.95 -7.33 5.29
C THR A 131 -7.49 -7.46 6.74
N ALA A 132 -8.23 -6.84 7.65
CA ALA A 132 -8.15 -7.06 9.09
C ALA A 132 -9.44 -7.69 9.62
N THR A 133 -9.38 -8.30 10.80
CA THR A 133 -10.53 -8.93 11.43
C THR A 133 -10.60 -8.60 12.91
N LEU A 134 -11.82 -8.51 13.46
CA LEU A 134 -12.07 -8.33 14.89
C LEU A 134 -13.16 -9.29 15.34
N ASN A 135 -12.92 -10.05 16.41
CA ASN A 135 -13.97 -10.84 17.06
C ASN A 135 -14.70 -9.98 18.08
N VAL A 136 -16.01 -9.87 17.93
CA VAL A 136 -16.90 -9.14 18.84
C VAL A 136 -17.71 -10.14 19.65
N SER A 137 -17.77 -9.96 20.97
CA SER A 137 -18.74 -10.64 21.84
C SER A 137 -19.94 -9.73 22.10
N ALA A 138 -21.10 -10.31 22.42
CA ALA A 138 -22.27 -9.60 22.96
C ALA A 138 -22.02 -9.12 24.40
#